data_AF-A0A6J8CJE9-F1
#
_entry.id   AF-A0A6J8CJE9-F1
#
_cell.length_a   1.000
_cell.length_b   1.000
_cell.length_c   1.000
_cell.angle_alpha   90.00
_cell.angle_beta   90.00
_cell.angle_gamma   90.00
#
_symmetry.space_group_name_H-M   'P 1'
#
loop_
_entity.id
_entity.type
_entity.pdbx_description
1 polymer ?
#
loop_
_entity_poly.entity_id
_entity_poly.type
_entity_poly.pdbx_seq_one_letter_code
_entity_poly.pdbx_strand_id
1 'polypeptide(L)'
;MANKNRQEVQKTDVSNSGESGYCTLSYAEKKVEAIYEFVKSPTNKLYMLFLNYAVHVFDDILKNLQTEEPMIHLLRKALNKLLRNVLTRFVKPSAFAMAQTVDSVDYKSSYNQKTDQELVIGEDAREGRLKKFYVTVRRYFVSCCDYMIAKLPLKDELLRPAEAVDVACQQTSKSSSLTYFLERFPTLLPKGVTNDVIVEQFISYQSYDIQDYIKKRIDETWLSIGQLKDEVGNCLFYI
;
A
#
# COMPACT_ATOMS: atom_id res chain seq x y z
N MET A 1 -98.62 -11.17 -14.22
CA MET A 1 -98.96 -10.14 -15.23
C MET A 1 -97.66 -9.67 -15.86
N ALA A 2 -97.56 -9.77 -17.20
CA ALA A 2 -96.51 -9.32 -18.15
C ALA A 2 -95.05 -9.74 -17.82
N ASN A 3 -94.31 -10.60 -18.52
CA ASN A 3 -94.28 -11.15 -19.89
C ASN A 3 -94.18 -10.14 -21.06
N LYS A 4 -92.96 -9.94 -21.57
CA LYS A 4 -92.55 -9.88 -23.00
C LYS A 4 -91.03 -9.70 -23.04
N ASN A 5 -90.27 -10.75 -23.39
CA ASN A 5 -89.83 -11.15 -24.75
C ASN A 5 -88.62 -10.34 -25.24
N ARG A 6 -87.64 -10.83 -26.01
CA ARG A 6 -87.10 -12.15 -26.42
C ARG A 6 -86.16 -11.81 -27.60
N GLN A 7 -85.01 -12.49 -27.73
CA GLN A 7 -84.26 -12.88 -28.96
C GLN A 7 -82.75 -12.84 -28.67
N GLU A 8 -82.06 -13.99 -28.54
CA GLU A 8 -81.54 -14.91 -29.59
C GLU A 8 -80.32 -14.33 -30.34
N VAL A 9 -79.10 -14.72 -29.95
CA VAL A 9 -78.24 -15.80 -30.53
C VAL A 9 -77.40 -15.31 -31.72
N GLN A 10 -76.06 -15.35 -31.59
CA GLN A 10 -75.17 -15.93 -32.61
C GLN A 10 -73.75 -16.19 -32.04
N LYS A 11 -73.28 -17.42 -32.27
CA LYS A 11 -71.90 -17.90 -32.09
C LYS A 11 -71.02 -17.38 -33.24
N THR A 12 -69.74 -17.12 -32.98
CA THR A 12 -68.62 -17.49 -33.89
C THR A 12 -67.25 -17.42 -33.22
N ASP A 13 -66.64 -18.61 -33.17
CA ASP A 13 -65.25 -19.03 -33.34
C ASP A 13 -64.06 -18.03 -33.50
N VAL A 14 -62.99 -18.38 -32.77
CA VAL A 14 -61.56 -18.52 -33.16
C VAL A 14 -60.74 -17.26 -33.49
N SER A 15 -59.71 -17.01 -32.67
CA SER A 15 -58.25 -16.91 -32.99
C SER A 15 -57.52 -16.14 -31.89
N ASN A 16 -56.76 -16.81 -31.01
CA ASN A 16 -55.30 -17.02 -31.07
C ASN A 16 -54.47 -15.73 -31.24
N SER A 17 -53.80 -15.32 -30.16
CA SER A 17 -52.47 -14.69 -30.24
C SER A 17 -51.80 -14.76 -28.88
N GLY A 18 -50.69 -15.49 -28.82
CA GLY A 18 -49.96 -15.78 -27.59
C GLY A 18 -49.31 -14.55 -26.98
N GLU A 19 -49.34 -14.51 -25.65
CA GLU A 19 -48.43 -13.68 -24.88
C GLU A 19 -47.28 -14.57 -24.40
N SER A 20 -46.20 -14.58 -25.20
CA SER A 20 -44.86 -14.87 -24.70
C SER A 20 -44.55 -13.84 -23.62
N GLY A 21 -44.86 -14.19 -22.38
CA GLY A 21 -44.50 -13.42 -21.20
C GLY A 21 -42.99 -13.37 -21.05
N TYR A 22 -42.34 -12.41 -21.70
CA TYR A 22 -40.98 -12.03 -21.38
C TYR A 22 -41.01 -11.47 -19.96
N CYS A 23 -40.68 -12.30 -18.97
CA CYS A 23 -40.41 -11.85 -17.62
C CYS A 23 -39.20 -10.91 -17.70
N THR A 24 -39.47 -9.61 -17.64
CA THR A 24 -38.43 -8.58 -17.68
C THR A 24 -37.69 -8.63 -16.35
N LEU A 25 -36.49 -9.23 -16.38
CA LEU A 25 -35.60 -9.33 -15.22
C LEU A 25 -35.53 -8.00 -14.47
N SER A 26 -35.70 -8.08 -13.15
CA SER A 26 -35.49 -6.99 -12.22
C SER A 26 -34.09 -6.40 -12.40
N TYR A 27 -33.91 -5.12 -12.03
CA TYR A 27 -32.60 -4.47 -12.06
C TYR A 27 -31.54 -5.25 -11.26
N ALA A 28 -31.92 -5.82 -10.11
CA ALA A 28 -31.03 -6.64 -9.31
C ALA A 28 -30.62 -7.94 -10.04
N GLU A 29 -31.57 -8.60 -10.69
CA GLU A 29 -31.35 -9.84 -11.44
C GLU A 29 -30.46 -9.60 -12.66
N LYS A 30 -30.67 -8.49 -13.39
CA LYS A 30 -29.80 -8.08 -14.50
C LYS A 30 -28.36 -7.82 -14.04
N LYS A 31 -28.20 -7.23 -12.84
CA LYS A 31 -26.89 -6.94 -12.26
C LYS A 31 -26.17 -8.23 -11.83
N VAL A 32 -26.91 -9.18 -11.26
CA VAL A 32 -26.40 -10.51 -10.91
C VAL A 32 -25.98 -11.28 -12.17
N GLU A 33 -26.80 -11.29 -13.21
CA GLU A 33 -26.48 -11.95 -14.49
C GLU A 33 -25.23 -11.35 -15.14
N ALA A 34 -25.10 -10.02 -15.13
CA ALA A 34 -23.92 -9.34 -15.65
C ALA A 34 -22.65 -9.71 -14.86
N ILE A 35 -22.74 -9.85 -13.53
CA ILE A 35 -21.62 -10.31 -12.70
C ILE A 35 -21.31 -11.77 -12.98
N TYR A 36 -22.33 -12.61 -13.13
CA TYR A 36 -22.18 -14.04 -13.42
C TYR A 36 -21.45 -14.26 -14.74
N GLU A 37 -21.89 -13.62 -15.82
CA GLU A 37 -21.23 -13.68 -17.12
C GLU A 37 -19.82 -13.05 -17.10
N PHE A 38 -19.62 -12.00 -16.30
CA PHE A 38 -18.28 -11.46 -16.07
C PHE A 38 -17.35 -12.46 -15.40
N VAL A 39 -17.77 -13.13 -14.32
CA VAL A 39 -16.95 -14.09 -13.56
C VAL A 39 -16.70 -15.39 -14.34
N LYS A 40 -17.67 -15.82 -15.14
CA LYS A 40 -17.60 -17.02 -15.98
C LYS A 40 -16.56 -16.91 -17.10
N SER A 41 -16.27 -15.69 -17.56
CA SER A 41 -15.23 -15.45 -18.57
C SER A 41 -13.85 -15.89 -18.08
N PRO A 42 -13.17 -16.84 -18.76
CA PRO A 42 -11.83 -17.29 -18.38
C PRO A 42 -10.80 -16.16 -18.29
N THR A 43 -10.96 -15.13 -19.14
CA THR A 43 -10.10 -13.94 -19.15
C THR A 43 -10.29 -13.10 -17.88
N ASN A 44 -11.54 -12.91 -17.44
CA ASN A 44 -11.81 -12.13 -16.24
C ASN A 44 -11.41 -12.89 -14.98
N LYS A 45 -11.62 -14.22 -14.95
CA LYS A 45 -11.08 -15.08 -13.90
C LYS A 45 -9.56 -14.89 -13.76
N LEU A 46 -8.83 -14.84 -14.87
CA LEU A 46 -7.38 -14.59 -14.88
C LEU A 46 -7.02 -13.22 -14.26
N TYR A 47 -7.77 -12.16 -14.59
CA TYR A 47 -7.59 -10.85 -13.97
C TYR A 47 -7.90 -10.87 -12.46
N MET A 48 -8.94 -11.59 -12.02
CA MET A 48 -9.27 -11.71 -10.59
C MET A 48 -8.17 -12.44 -9.82
N LEU A 49 -7.62 -13.52 -10.38
CA LEU A 49 -6.50 -14.26 -9.77
C LEU A 49 -5.25 -13.37 -9.66
N PHE A 50 -4.95 -12.59 -10.70
CA PHE A 50 -3.88 -11.60 -10.66
C PHE A 50 -4.12 -10.52 -9.59
N LEU A 51 -5.34 -9.98 -9.50
CA LEU A 51 -5.66 -8.95 -8.51
C LEU A 51 -5.60 -9.48 -7.08
N ASN A 52 -6.06 -10.72 -6.86
CA ASN A 52 -5.94 -11.39 -5.56
C ASN A 52 -4.47 -11.46 -5.13
N TYR A 53 -3.58 -11.86 -6.04
CA TYR A 53 -2.13 -11.80 -5.79
C TYR A 53 -1.61 -10.36 -5.60
N ALA A 54 -2.02 -9.42 -6.44
CA ALA A 54 -1.47 -8.07 -6.48
C ALA A 54 -1.84 -7.24 -5.23
N VAL A 55 -3.00 -7.46 -4.64
CA VAL A 55 -3.42 -6.79 -3.39
C VAL A 55 -2.45 -7.08 -2.26
N HIS A 56 -2.02 -8.35 -2.12
CA HIS A 56 -1.11 -8.76 -1.05
C HIS A 56 0.28 -8.10 -1.12
N VAL A 57 0.65 -7.50 -2.25
CA VAL A 57 1.89 -6.72 -2.40
C VAL A 57 1.90 -5.49 -1.48
N PHE A 58 0.72 -4.99 -1.11
CA PHE A 58 0.52 -3.78 -0.32
C PHE A 58 0.27 -4.04 1.16
N ASP A 59 0.05 -5.30 1.57
CA ASP A 59 -0.35 -5.63 2.95
C ASP A 59 0.65 -5.12 4.00
N ASP A 60 1.96 -5.29 3.77
CA ASP A 60 3.01 -4.83 4.67
C ASP A 60 2.92 -3.33 4.97
N ILE A 61 2.81 -2.50 3.92
CA ILE A 61 2.77 -1.05 4.08
C ILE A 61 1.44 -0.60 4.67
N LEU A 62 0.33 -1.24 4.28
CA LEU A 62 -0.99 -0.89 4.78
C LEU A 62 -1.08 -1.18 6.29
N LYS A 63 -0.56 -2.32 6.74
CA LYS A 63 -0.44 -2.63 8.18
C LYS A 63 0.35 -1.55 8.92
N ASN A 64 1.50 -1.13 8.38
CA ASN A 64 2.32 -0.09 8.99
C ASN A 64 1.61 1.28 9.05
N LEU A 65 0.86 1.64 8.01
CA LEU A 65 0.13 2.92 7.94
C LEU A 65 -1.14 2.93 8.79
N GLN A 66 -1.69 1.75 9.09
CA GLN A 66 -2.91 1.58 9.90
C GLN A 66 -2.61 1.35 11.39
N THR A 67 -1.35 1.24 11.77
CA THR A 67 -0.91 1.10 13.16
C THR A 67 -1.07 2.42 13.90
N GLU A 68 -1.51 2.36 15.17
CA GLU A 68 -1.63 3.52 16.07
C GLU A 68 -0.29 3.96 16.69
N GLU A 69 0.77 3.15 16.53
CA GLU A 69 2.12 3.44 17.01
C GLU A 69 2.83 4.45 16.08
N PRO A 70 3.70 5.33 16.62
CA PRO A 70 4.42 6.31 15.82
C PRO A 70 5.55 5.66 15.00
N MET A 71 5.29 5.35 13.73
CA MET A 71 6.20 4.60 12.85
C MET A 71 6.99 5.47 11.85
N ILE A 72 7.12 6.78 12.10
CA ILE A 72 7.77 7.70 11.16
C ILE A 72 9.22 7.34 10.83
N HIS A 73 9.93 6.77 11.81
CA HIS A 73 11.32 6.30 11.70
C HIS A 73 11.51 5.15 10.68
N LEU A 74 10.43 4.41 10.36
CA LEU A 74 10.44 3.33 9.37
C LEU A 74 9.80 3.72 8.04
N LEU A 75 9.06 4.83 8.00
CA LEU A 75 8.19 5.17 6.86
C LEU A 75 8.97 5.24 5.54
N ARG A 76 10.12 5.94 5.51
CA ARG A 76 10.94 6.04 4.29
C ARG A 76 11.41 4.68 3.79
N LYS A 77 11.92 3.83 4.70
CA LYS A 77 12.37 2.47 4.39
C LYS A 77 11.18 1.64 3.85
N ALA A 78 10.02 1.75 4.48
CA ALA A 78 8.81 1.01 4.11
C ALA A 78 8.27 1.43 2.73
N LEU A 79 8.22 2.73 2.42
CA LEU A 79 7.77 3.22 1.11
C LEU A 79 8.74 2.83 -0.02
N ASN A 80 10.05 2.92 0.22
CA ASN A 80 11.06 2.46 -0.74
C ASN A 80 11.01 0.93 -0.93
N LYS A 81 10.77 0.17 0.14
CA LYS A 81 10.55 -1.28 0.09
C LYS A 81 9.34 -1.59 -0.79
N LEU A 82 8.21 -0.90 -0.60
CA LEU A 82 7.01 -1.08 -1.42
C LEU A 82 7.29 -0.83 -2.91
N LEU A 83 7.89 0.32 -3.25
CA LEU A 83 8.18 0.65 -4.65
C LEU A 83 9.11 -0.40 -5.27
N ARG A 84 10.17 -0.80 -4.55
CA ARG A 84 11.08 -1.86 -5.00
C ARG A 84 10.33 -3.18 -5.19
N ASN A 85 9.43 -3.55 -4.28
CA ASN A 85 8.65 -4.77 -4.34
C ASN A 85 7.77 -4.80 -5.60
N VAL A 86 7.11 -3.68 -5.93
CA VAL A 86 6.32 -3.58 -7.17
C VAL A 86 7.22 -3.68 -8.40
N LEU A 87 8.33 -2.94 -8.44
CA LEU A 87 9.27 -2.94 -9.56
C LEU A 87 9.84 -4.34 -9.84
N THR A 88 10.27 -5.09 -8.83
CA THR A 88 10.91 -6.40 -9.02
C THR A 88 9.98 -7.45 -9.65
N ARG A 89 8.67 -7.22 -9.66
CA ARG A 89 7.69 -8.12 -10.30
C ARG A 89 7.71 -8.04 -11.82
N PHE A 90 8.10 -6.90 -12.40
CA PHE A 90 8.04 -6.68 -13.85
C PHE A 90 9.29 -6.05 -14.46
N VAL A 91 10.24 -5.58 -13.66
CA VAL A 91 11.50 -4.94 -14.11
C VAL A 91 12.67 -5.88 -13.89
N LYS A 92 13.59 -5.93 -14.85
CA LYS A 92 14.81 -6.75 -14.82
C LYS A 92 15.78 -6.25 -13.75
N PRO A 93 16.53 -7.15 -13.07
CA PRO A 93 17.58 -6.76 -12.12
C PRO A 93 18.62 -5.77 -12.69
N SER A 94 18.96 -5.90 -13.98
CA SER A 94 19.92 -5.02 -14.67
C SER A 94 19.54 -3.54 -14.62
N ALA A 95 18.24 -3.22 -14.66
CA ALA A 95 17.76 -1.84 -14.60
C ALA A 95 17.96 -1.21 -13.20
N PHE A 96 17.97 -2.03 -12.14
CA PHE A 96 18.26 -1.54 -10.79
C PHE A 96 19.74 -1.23 -10.59
N ALA A 97 20.63 -1.99 -11.25
CA ALA A 97 22.07 -1.77 -11.16
C ALA A 97 22.49 -0.42 -11.77
N MET A 98 21.73 0.08 -12.75
CA MET A 98 21.97 1.37 -13.40
C MET A 98 21.35 2.56 -12.65
N ALA A 99 20.48 2.33 -11.69
CA ALA A 99 19.74 3.37 -10.99
C ALA A 99 20.41 3.75 -9.66
N GLN A 100 20.48 5.05 -9.36
CA GLN A 100 21.03 5.53 -8.09
C GLN A 100 20.04 5.31 -6.93
N THR A 101 18.75 5.47 -7.20
CA THR A 101 17.68 5.28 -6.21
C THR A 101 16.53 4.47 -6.80
N VAL A 102 15.65 3.94 -5.94
CA VAL A 102 14.55 3.07 -6.38
C VAL A 102 13.57 3.83 -7.28
N ASP A 103 13.33 5.11 -7.00
CA ASP A 103 12.46 6.00 -7.77
C ASP A 103 13.09 6.50 -9.08
N SER A 104 14.40 6.27 -9.29
CA SER A 104 15.10 6.63 -10.53
C SER A 104 15.23 5.47 -11.53
N VAL A 105 14.64 4.31 -11.24
CA VAL A 105 14.67 3.16 -12.15
C VAL A 105 13.83 3.46 -13.39
N ASP A 106 14.38 3.29 -14.59
CA ASP A 106 13.60 3.39 -15.83
C ASP A 106 12.78 2.11 -16.05
N TYR A 107 11.61 2.06 -15.42
CA TYR A 107 10.68 0.94 -15.52
C TYR A 107 9.71 1.04 -16.70
N LYS A 108 9.69 2.16 -17.43
CA LYS A 108 8.78 2.38 -18.56
C LYS A 108 9.34 1.80 -19.85
N SER A 109 10.66 1.76 -19.99
CA SER A 109 11.33 1.15 -21.13
C SER A 109 11.05 -0.36 -21.20
N SER A 110 10.58 -0.82 -22.36
CA SER A 110 10.37 -2.25 -22.63
C SER A 110 11.66 -3.07 -22.56
N TYR A 111 12.82 -2.44 -22.80
CA TYR A 111 14.13 -3.08 -22.67
C TYR A 111 14.42 -3.50 -21.22
N ASN A 112 14.01 -2.68 -20.25
CA ASN A 112 14.20 -2.90 -18.83
C ASN A 112 13.12 -3.80 -18.21
N GLN A 113 12.02 -4.04 -18.92
CA GLN A 113 10.96 -4.92 -18.44
C GLN A 113 11.26 -6.39 -18.71
N LYS A 114 10.79 -7.24 -17.80
CA LYS A 114 10.87 -8.70 -17.90
C LYS A 114 9.99 -9.24 -19.03
N THR A 115 10.36 -10.42 -19.52
CA THR A 115 9.53 -11.17 -20.48
C THR A 115 8.23 -11.67 -19.83
N ASP A 116 7.26 -12.12 -20.63
CA ASP A 116 5.96 -12.60 -20.14
C ASP A 116 6.12 -13.75 -19.14
N GLN A 117 7.08 -14.64 -19.38
CA GLN A 117 7.36 -15.81 -18.57
C GLN A 117 7.97 -15.45 -17.21
N GLU A 118 8.73 -14.36 -17.16
CA GLU A 118 9.46 -13.91 -15.98
C GLU A 118 8.68 -12.94 -15.09
N LEU A 119 7.50 -12.48 -15.53
CA LEU A 119 6.63 -11.66 -14.69
C LEU A 119 6.21 -12.45 -13.44
N VAL A 120 6.15 -11.74 -12.31
CA VAL A 120 5.71 -12.31 -11.03
C VAL A 120 4.28 -11.84 -10.77
N ILE A 121 3.31 -12.70 -11.12
CA ILE A 121 1.87 -12.37 -11.19
C ILE A 121 0.98 -13.30 -10.35
N GLY A 122 1.58 -14.17 -9.55
CA GLY A 122 0.89 -15.28 -8.87
C GLY A 122 0.87 -16.54 -9.73
N GLU A 123 0.90 -17.71 -9.08
CA GLU A 123 0.90 -19.02 -9.76
C GLU A 123 -0.41 -19.27 -10.50
N ASP A 124 -1.54 -19.03 -9.83
CA ASP A 124 -2.89 -19.22 -10.37
C ASP A 124 -3.15 -18.38 -11.64
N ALA A 125 -2.46 -17.25 -11.78
CA ALA A 125 -2.61 -16.35 -12.93
C ALA A 125 -1.71 -16.71 -14.12
N ARG A 126 -0.92 -17.80 -14.07
CA ARG A 126 -0.01 -18.21 -15.16
C ARG A 126 -0.67 -19.10 -16.23
N GLU A 127 -1.77 -19.76 -15.90
CA GLU A 127 -2.37 -20.78 -16.78
C GLU A 127 -3.08 -20.21 -18.02
N GLY A 128 -3.38 -18.89 -18.02
CA GLY A 128 -4.00 -18.20 -19.15
C GLY A 128 -2.97 -17.45 -20.01
N ARG A 129 -2.37 -18.09 -21.02
CA ARG A 129 -1.39 -17.48 -21.94
C ARG A 129 -2.02 -16.47 -22.93
N LEU A 130 -2.63 -15.41 -22.43
CA LEU A 130 -3.24 -14.35 -23.21
C LEU A 130 -2.27 -13.17 -23.33
N LYS A 131 -1.74 -12.89 -24.53
CA LYS A 131 -0.83 -11.74 -24.77
C LYS A 131 -1.41 -10.42 -24.27
N LYS A 132 -2.72 -10.20 -24.46
CA LYS A 132 -3.44 -9.00 -23.97
C LYS A 132 -3.44 -8.88 -22.45
N PHE A 133 -3.49 -10.00 -21.73
CA PHE A 133 -3.43 -10.03 -20.28
C PHE A 133 -2.06 -9.55 -19.77
N TYR A 134 -0.95 -10.06 -20.32
CA TYR A 134 0.39 -9.64 -19.95
C TYR A 134 0.68 -8.16 -20.23
N VAL A 135 0.17 -7.61 -21.34
CA VAL A 135 0.24 -6.17 -21.62
C VAL A 135 -0.51 -5.37 -20.55
N THR A 136 -1.68 -5.83 -20.14
CA THR A 136 -2.50 -5.17 -19.12
C THR A 136 -1.85 -5.24 -17.73
N VAL A 137 -1.26 -6.37 -17.37
CA VAL A 137 -0.50 -6.55 -16.11
C VAL A 137 0.69 -5.59 -16.03
N ARG A 138 1.47 -5.46 -17.12
CA ARG A 138 2.57 -4.48 -17.14
C ARG A 138 2.06 -3.06 -16.96
N ARG A 139 0.98 -2.70 -17.66
CA ARG A 139 0.35 -1.38 -17.50
C ARG A 139 -0.10 -1.16 -16.05
N TYR A 140 -0.69 -2.17 -15.40
CA TYR A 140 -1.08 -2.09 -13.99
C TYR A 140 0.13 -1.76 -13.10
N PHE A 141 1.24 -2.49 -13.23
CA PHE A 141 2.42 -2.23 -12.40
C PHE A 141 3.07 -0.88 -12.71
N VAL A 142 3.14 -0.49 -13.98
CA VAL A 142 3.60 0.85 -14.40
C VAL A 142 2.75 1.93 -13.74
N SER A 143 1.41 1.80 -13.80
CA SER A 143 0.50 2.74 -13.15
C SER A 143 0.65 2.77 -11.62
N CYS A 144 0.93 1.63 -10.98
CA CYS A 144 1.24 1.59 -9.55
C CYS A 144 2.51 2.39 -9.24
N CYS A 145 3.60 2.16 -9.99
CA CYS A 145 4.85 2.90 -9.82
C CYS A 145 4.69 4.40 -10.09
N ASP A 146 3.98 4.78 -11.15
CA ASP A 146 3.67 6.18 -11.47
C ASP A 146 2.92 6.86 -10.32
N TYR A 147 1.89 6.19 -9.79
CA TYR A 147 1.13 6.69 -8.65
C TYR A 147 2.01 6.85 -7.40
N MET A 148 2.80 5.82 -7.07
CA MET A 148 3.69 5.84 -5.90
C MET A 148 4.70 6.98 -5.98
N ILE A 149 5.35 7.15 -7.13
CA ILE A 149 6.35 8.20 -7.32
C ILE A 149 5.72 9.60 -7.26
N ALA A 150 4.49 9.75 -7.77
CA ALA A 150 3.80 11.03 -7.79
C ALA A 150 3.15 11.41 -6.45
N LYS A 151 2.74 10.43 -5.63
CA LYS A 151 1.88 10.66 -4.45
C LYS A 151 2.51 10.30 -3.11
N LEU A 152 3.48 9.40 -3.08
CA LEU A 152 4.15 9.05 -1.82
C LEU A 152 5.31 10.02 -1.54
N PRO A 153 5.59 10.34 -0.27
CA PRO A 153 6.67 11.24 0.14
C PRO A 153 8.06 10.58 0.03
N LEU A 154 8.38 9.96 -1.12
CA LEU A 154 9.63 9.22 -1.31
C LEU A 154 10.89 10.10 -1.21
N LYS A 155 10.74 11.39 -1.52
CA LYS A 155 11.80 12.42 -1.53
C LYS A 155 11.68 13.42 -0.38
N ASP A 156 10.81 13.16 0.60
CA ASP A 156 10.63 14.07 1.72
C ASP A 156 11.92 14.12 2.56
N GLU A 157 12.43 15.34 2.73
CA GLU A 157 13.69 15.61 3.41
C GLU A 157 13.64 15.30 4.90
N LEU A 158 12.45 15.30 5.52
CA LEU A 158 12.27 14.99 6.95
C LEU A 158 12.38 13.48 7.21
N LEU A 159 11.92 12.66 6.28
CA LEU A 159 11.84 11.22 6.50
C LEU A 159 13.21 10.53 6.53
N ARG A 160 14.26 11.15 5.95
CA ARG A 160 15.61 10.60 6.00
C ARG A 160 16.26 10.78 7.38
N PRO A 161 16.30 11.99 7.97
CA PRO A 161 16.73 12.19 9.35
C PRO A 161 15.88 11.42 10.37
N ALA A 162 14.58 11.24 10.12
CA ALA A 162 13.68 10.52 11.02
C ALA A 162 14.10 9.06 11.29
N GLU A 163 14.86 8.44 10.38
CA GLU A 163 15.41 7.09 10.58
C GLU A 163 16.37 7.03 11.79
N ALA A 164 16.93 8.15 12.26
CA ALA A 164 17.79 8.19 13.45
C ALA A 164 17.03 7.96 14.77
N VAL A 165 15.70 8.06 14.75
CA VAL A 165 14.82 7.76 15.90
C VAL A 165 14.59 6.25 16.05
N ASP A 166 14.99 5.45 15.05
CA ASP A 166 14.99 4.00 15.15
C ASP A 166 16.10 3.54 16.11
N VAL A 167 15.73 2.92 17.23
CA VAL A 167 16.70 2.39 18.21
C VAL A 167 17.60 1.31 17.60
N ALA A 168 17.15 0.60 16.56
CA ALA A 168 18.00 -0.34 15.84
C ALA A 168 19.15 0.36 15.08
N CYS A 169 19.03 1.68 14.86
CA CYS A 169 20.04 2.51 14.24
C CYS A 169 20.90 3.28 15.27
N GLN A 170 20.79 3.01 16.58
CA GLN A 170 21.51 3.71 17.65
C GLN A 170 23.00 3.94 17.33
N GLN A 171 23.73 2.87 16.98
CA GLN A 171 25.18 2.93 16.75
C GLN A 171 25.58 3.47 15.37
N THR A 172 24.66 3.55 14.41
CA THR A 172 24.96 3.91 13.01
C THR A 172 24.39 5.26 12.59
N SER A 173 23.50 5.81 13.40
CA SER A 173 22.84 7.09 13.14
C SER A 173 23.84 8.25 13.21
N LYS A 174 23.63 9.25 12.37
CA LYS A 174 24.50 10.43 12.30
C LYS A 174 23.93 11.56 13.14
N SER A 175 24.79 12.25 13.88
CA SER A 175 24.44 13.48 14.62
C SER A 175 23.83 14.56 13.73
N SER A 176 24.21 14.62 12.45
CA SER A 176 23.59 15.52 11.45
C SER A 176 22.06 15.36 11.35
N SER A 177 21.54 14.16 11.62
CA SER A 177 20.10 13.90 11.61
C SER A 177 19.40 14.57 12.80
N LEU A 178 20.07 14.63 13.95
CA LEU A 178 19.58 15.30 15.14
C LEU A 178 19.65 16.82 14.95
N THR A 179 20.79 17.33 14.46
CA THR A 179 20.96 18.75 14.12
C THR A 179 19.86 19.25 13.18
N TYR A 180 19.48 18.47 12.17
CA TYR A 180 18.36 18.79 11.29
C TYR A 180 17.05 19.05 12.05
N PHE A 181 16.71 18.21 13.03
CA PHE A 181 15.48 18.39 13.81
C PHE A 181 15.58 19.58 14.77
N LEU A 182 16.74 19.82 15.38
CA LEU A 182 16.95 20.97 16.27
C LEU A 182 16.84 22.31 15.52
N GLU A 183 17.39 22.38 14.31
CA GLU A 183 17.31 23.56 13.44
C GLU A 183 15.90 23.76 12.89
N ARG A 184 15.24 22.68 12.46
CA ARG A 184 13.89 22.72 11.87
C ARG A 184 12.81 22.98 12.92
N PHE A 185 13.00 22.50 14.15
CA PHE A 185 12.06 22.62 15.25
C PHE A 185 12.76 23.12 16.53
N PRO A 186 13.13 24.42 16.60
CA PRO A 186 13.84 24.97 17.76
C PRO A 186 13.07 24.87 19.08
N THR A 187 11.74 24.72 19.01
CA THR A 187 10.86 24.54 20.16
C THR A 187 11.01 23.18 20.86
N LEU A 188 11.73 22.23 20.27
CA LEU A 188 12.00 20.94 20.91
C LEU A 188 12.98 21.06 22.09
N LEU A 189 13.80 22.12 22.12
CA LEU A 189 14.80 22.29 23.18
C LEU A 189 14.20 22.93 24.43
N PRO A 190 14.45 22.36 25.62
CA PRO A 190 14.16 23.05 26.88
C PRO A 190 14.93 24.37 26.96
N LYS A 191 14.36 25.36 27.64
CA LYS A 191 14.99 26.68 27.82
C LYS A 191 16.35 26.52 28.51
N GLY A 192 17.40 27.03 27.87
CA GLY A 192 18.77 27.01 28.40
C GLY A 192 19.61 25.79 28.00
N VAL A 193 19.04 24.82 27.26
CA VAL A 193 19.80 23.71 26.69
C VAL A 193 20.33 24.11 25.32
N THR A 194 21.63 23.92 25.09
CA THR A 194 22.28 24.20 23.80
C THR A 194 22.29 22.97 22.91
N ASN A 195 22.47 23.17 21.59
CA ASN A 195 22.64 22.07 20.64
C ASN A 195 23.82 21.16 21.02
N ASP A 196 24.91 21.74 21.55
CA ASP A 196 26.11 20.99 21.93
C ASP A 196 25.80 19.97 23.04
N VAL A 197 25.02 20.36 24.05
CA VAL A 197 24.60 19.45 25.13
C VAL A 197 23.82 18.26 24.58
N ILE A 198 22.92 18.51 23.61
CA ILE A 198 22.12 17.44 22.99
C ILE A 198 22.98 16.53 22.10
N VAL A 199 23.96 17.09 21.38
CA VAL A 199 24.89 16.29 20.57
C VAL A 199 25.78 15.42 21.46
N GLU A 200 26.26 15.94 22.60
CA GLU A 200 27.03 15.16 23.57
C GLU A 200 26.20 14.01 24.16
N GLN A 201 24.95 14.29 24.54
CA GLN A 201 24.01 13.26 25.01
C GLN A 201 23.73 12.21 23.94
N PHE A 202 23.59 12.62 22.68
CA PHE A 202 23.43 11.67 21.58
C PHE A 202 24.63 10.75 21.46
N ILE A 203 25.86 11.28 21.50
CA ILE A 203 27.09 10.48 21.44
C ILE A 203 27.16 9.48 22.61
N SER A 204 26.81 9.93 23.82
CA SER A 204 26.72 9.06 24.99
C SER A 204 25.68 7.95 24.78
N TYR A 205 24.49 8.31 24.28
CA TYR A 205 23.43 7.37 23.94
C TYR A 205 23.90 6.33 22.93
N GLN A 206 24.68 6.69 21.89
CA GLN A 206 25.15 5.72 20.89
C GLN A 206 26.01 4.59 21.46
N SER A 207 26.64 4.82 22.61
CA SER A 207 27.51 3.85 23.30
C SER A 207 26.84 3.20 24.51
N TYR A 208 25.63 3.62 24.87
CA TYR A 208 24.91 3.13 26.05
C TYR A 208 24.19 1.82 25.76
N ASP A 209 24.23 0.86 26.68
CA ASP A 209 23.47 -0.39 26.54
C ASP A 209 21.99 -0.15 26.88
N ILE A 210 21.14 -0.22 25.85
CA ILE A 210 19.70 0.04 25.98
C ILE A 210 18.85 -1.24 25.95
N GLN A 211 19.44 -2.44 25.87
CA GLN A 211 18.68 -3.67 25.58
C GLN A 211 17.53 -3.92 26.57
N ASP A 212 17.76 -3.65 27.86
CA ASP A 212 16.76 -3.84 28.92
C ASP A 212 15.60 -2.82 28.87
N TYR A 213 15.78 -1.72 28.12
CA TYR A 213 14.83 -0.62 28.01
C TYR A 213 14.01 -0.66 26.73
N ILE A 214 14.36 -1.52 25.77
CA ILE A 214 13.60 -1.71 24.53
C ILE A 214 12.22 -2.29 24.86
N LYS A 215 11.16 -1.55 24.49
CA LYS A 215 9.77 -1.97 24.61
C LYS A 215 9.21 -2.35 23.25
N LYS A 216 7.96 -2.83 23.24
CA LYS A 216 7.28 -3.18 21.99
C LYS A 216 7.06 -1.95 21.11
N ARG A 217 6.63 -0.84 21.71
CA ARG A 217 6.40 0.43 21.01
C ARG A 217 7.63 1.34 21.13
N ILE A 218 7.87 2.10 20.07
CA ILE A 218 9.03 2.99 20.01
C ILE A 218 8.90 4.20 20.96
N ASP A 219 7.70 4.73 21.15
CA ASP A 219 7.40 5.82 22.09
C ASP A 219 7.61 5.40 23.54
N GLU A 220 7.19 4.18 23.90
CA GLU A 220 7.46 3.60 25.22
C GLU A 220 8.95 3.34 25.45
N THR A 221 9.68 2.97 24.39
CA THR A 221 11.13 2.78 24.45
C THR A 221 11.83 4.11 24.72
N TRP A 222 11.51 5.15 23.96
CA TRP A 222 12.09 6.48 24.17
C TRP A 222 11.69 7.08 25.53
N LEU A 223 10.47 6.84 26.00
CA LEU A 223 10.05 7.20 27.35
C LEU A 223 10.90 6.50 28.42
N SER A 224 11.18 5.20 28.25
CA SER A 224 12.02 4.43 29.18
C SER A 224 13.46 4.96 29.20
N ILE A 225 14.01 5.31 28.04
CA ILE A 225 15.35 5.91 27.91
C ILE A 225 15.40 7.30 28.55
N GLY A 226 14.38 8.13 28.35
CA GLY A 226 14.30 9.48 28.95
C GLY A 226 14.17 9.47 30.48
N GLN A 227 13.81 8.34 31.08
CA GLN A 227 13.74 8.16 32.53
C GLN A 227 15.05 7.68 33.16
N LEU A 228 16.07 7.37 32.35
CA LEU A 228 17.37 6.92 32.83
C LEU A 228 18.08 8.02 33.62
N LYS A 229 18.63 7.64 34.78
CA LYS A 229 19.31 8.55 35.68
C LYS A 229 20.73 8.10 35.98
N ASP A 230 21.61 9.07 36.22
CA ASP A 230 22.95 8.83 36.75
C ASP A 230 22.89 8.43 38.24
N GLU A 231 24.06 8.12 38.82
CA GLU A 231 24.20 7.75 40.24
C GLU A 231 23.77 8.86 41.21
N VAL A 232 23.69 10.11 40.72
CA VAL A 232 23.34 11.31 41.48
C VAL A 232 21.85 11.65 41.32
N GLY A 233 21.13 10.95 40.41
CA GLY A 233 19.71 11.12 40.14
C GLY A 233 19.37 12.11 39.02
N ASN A 234 20.35 12.61 38.26
CA ASN A 234 20.13 13.47 37.10
C ASN A 234 19.76 12.64 35.88
N CYS A 235 18.93 13.17 34.98
CA CYS A 235 18.60 12.48 33.73
C CYS A 235 19.85 12.34 32.84
N LEU A 236 20.07 11.13 32.32
CA LEU A 236 21.18 10.85 31.40
C LEU A 236 20.96 11.48 30.01
N PHE A 237 19.71 11.53 29.56
CA PHE A 237 19.33 12.06 28.25
C PHE A 237 18.13 12.99 28.36
N TYR A 238 18.19 14.17 27.74
CA TYR A 238 17.04 15.08 27.60
C TYR A 238 16.23 14.65 26.37
N ILE A 239 15.27 13.76 26.59
CA ILE A 239 14.36 13.20 25.57
C ILE A 239 12.92 13.53 25.96
#